data_AF-A0A081PEZ6-F1
#
_entry.id   AF-A0A081PEZ6-F1
#
_cell.length_a   1.000
_cell.length_b   1.000
_cell.length_c   1.000
_cell.angle_alpha   90.00
_cell.angle_beta   90.00
_cell.angle_gamma   90.00
#
_symmetry.space_group_name_H-M   'P 1'
#
loop_
_entity.id
_entity.type
_entity.pdbx_description
1 polymer ?
#
loop_
_entity_poly.entity_id
_entity_poly.type
_entity_poly.pdbx_seq_one_letter_code
_entity_poly.pdbx_strand_id
1 'polypeptide(L)'
;MAIPKIIHQTFKSKALPMITRWHIARFRKKNPEYTYEFYDDERISAFLQQEYGPEMNAAYQRLNIGAAKADFFRYAVLYKKGGIYLDIDSGINSRLDNFIHDDDAAIITKEGDPVFYAQWALIFSAGHPFLEKAIELVLDNINHNRYPHDVHQMTGPTVYTRAIKESLAQHPETNFRLLGTDYDGHLKVKYKLGKFFLYEKKADHWKQKQLTTPVLKP
;
A
#
# COMPACT_ATOMS: atom_id res chain seq x y z
N MET A 1 -6.62 -0.44 -21.20
CA MET A 1 -6.44 -0.12 -19.78
C MET A 1 -4.98 0.12 -19.42
N ALA A 2 -4.65 1.35 -18.99
CA ALA A 2 -3.30 1.68 -18.50
C ALA A 2 -3.01 1.08 -17.11
N ILE A 3 -4.03 0.90 -16.26
CA ILE A 3 -3.95 0.17 -14.98
C ILE A 3 -4.17 -1.32 -15.24
N PRO A 4 -3.18 -2.20 -14.96
CA PRO A 4 -3.36 -3.65 -15.14
C PRO A 4 -4.41 -4.25 -14.20
N LYS A 5 -5.17 -5.26 -14.69
CA LYS A 5 -6.21 -5.95 -13.90
C LYS A 5 -5.60 -6.97 -12.91
N ILE A 6 -4.86 -6.47 -11.93
CA ILE A 6 -4.20 -7.23 -10.89
C ILE A 6 -4.43 -6.60 -9.52
N ILE A 7 -4.80 -7.43 -8.54
CA ILE A 7 -5.01 -7.03 -7.15
C ILE A 7 -3.90 -7.64 -6.31
N HIS A 8 -3.12 -6.79 -5.63
CA HIS A 8 -2.06 -7.16 -4.71
C HIS A 8 -2.52 -6.97 -3.27
N GLN A 9 -2.23 -7.94 -2.41
CA GLN A 9 -2.32 -7.79 -0.96
C GLN A 9 -1.10 -8.44 -0.29
N THR A 10 -0.77 -7.99 0.92
CA THR A 10 0.29 -8.61 1.71
C THR A 10 -0.13 -8.84 3.15
N PHE A 11 0.45 -9.87 3.75
CA PHE A 11 0.46 -10.08 5.19
C PHE A 11 1.70 -10.85 5.59
N LYS A 12 2.13 -10.75 6.86
CA LYS A 12 3.36 -11.38 7.37
C LYS A 12 3.54 -12.86 7.01
N SER A 13 2.44 -13.60 6.83
CA SER A 13 2.45 -15.00 6.43
C SER A 13 1.18 -15.40 5.67
N LYS A 14 1.20 -16.58 5.04
CA LYS A 14 0.03 -17.18 4.38
C LYS A 14 -1.07 -17.65 5.36
N ALA A 15 -0.80 -17.64 6.67
CA ALA A 15 -1.73 -18.06 7.70
C ALA A 15 -2.78 -16.96 7.99
N LEU A 16 -3.62 -16.66 7.00
CA LEU A 16 -4.72 -15.71 7.14
C LEU A 16 -5.92 -16.32 7.91
N PRO A 17 -6.57 -15.55 8.79
CA PRO A 17 -7.83 -15.95 9.41
C PRO A 17 -8.90 -16.31 8.37
N MET A 18 -9.77 -17.26 8.71
CA MET A 18 -10.85 -17.71 7.81
C MET A 18 -11.76 -16.56 7.37
N ILE A 19 -12.06 -15.62 8.27
CA ILE A 19 -12.84 -14.42 7.95
C ILE A 19 -12.16 -13.54 6.89
N THR A 20 -10.84 -13.38 6.97
CA THR A 20 -10.05 -12.63 5.99
C THR A 20 -10.11 -13.32 4.62
N ARG A 21 -9.91 -14.65 4.59
CA ARG A 21 -10.01 -15.45 3.36
C ARG A 21 -11.41 -15.35 2.74
N TRP A 22 -12.46 -15.32 3.55
CA TRP A 22 -13.84 -15.14 3.09
C TRP A 22 -14.05 -13.76 2.45
N HIS A 23 -13.55 -12.68 3.07
CA HIS A 23 -13.59 -11.34 2.50
C HIS A 23 -12.87 -11.27 1.14
N ILE A 24 -11.70 -11.90 1.04
CA ILE A 24 -10.91 -11.99 -0.20
C ILE A 24 -11.69 -12.74 -1.29
N ALA A 25 -12.20 -13.93 -0.97
CA ALA A 25 -12.98 -14.73 -1.91
C ALA A 25 -14.22 -13.97 -2.41
N ARG A 26 -14.88 -13.21 -1.54
CA ARG A 26 -16.07 -12.43 -1.90
C ARG A 26 -15.77 -11.35 -2.94
N PHE A 27 -14.72 -10.54 -2.76
CA PHE A 27 -14.41 -9.51 -3.76
C PHE A 27 -13.82 -10.09 -5.04
N ARG A 28 -13.07 -11.19 -4.97
CA ARG A 28 -12.54 -11.90 -6.14
C ARG A 28 -13.67 -12.46 -7.01
N LYS A 29 -14.67 -13.08 -6.38
CA LYS A 29 -15.87 -13.57 -7.08
C LYS A 29 -16.61 -12.45 -7.81
N LYS A 30 -16.61 -11.23 -7.27
CA LYS A 30 -17.23 -10.05 -7.89
C LYS A 30 -16.39 -9.47 -9.06
N ASN A 31 -15.08 -9.71 -9.04
CA ASN A 31 -14.10 -9.17 -9.99
C ASN A 31 -13.30 -10.31 -10.66
N PRO A 32 -13.95 -11.23 -11.41
CA PRO A 32 -13.29 -12.43 -11.95
C PRO A 32 -12.21 -12.13 -13.00
N GLU A 33 -12.30 -10.98 -13.66
CA GLU A 33 -11.31 -10.48 -14.65
C GLU A 33 -10.00 -10.04 -14.01
N TYR A 34 -9.96 -9.89 -12.68
CA TYR A 34 -8.78 -9.41 -11.96
C TYR A 34 -7.99 -10.57 -11.37
N THR A 35 -6.73 -10.66 -11.75
CA THR A 35 -5.79 -11.61 -11.13
C THR A 35 -5.52 -11.19 -9.69
N TYR A 36 -5.35 -12.15 -8.78
CA TYR A 36 -5.08 -11.88 -7.37
C TYR A 36 -3.71 -12.41 -6.96
N GLU A 37 -2.86 -11.52 -6.44
CA GLU A 37 -1.52 -11.83 -5.96
C GLU A 37 -1.39 -11.54 -4.47
N PHE A 38 -1.05 -12.57 -3.70
CA PHE A 38 -0.78 -12.46 -2.27
C PHE A 38 0.71 -12.59 -1.98
N TYR A 39 1.26 -11.69 -1.18
CA TYR A 39 2.67 -11.67 -0.83
C TYR A 39 2.86 -11.79 0.69
N ASP A 40 3.62 -12.78 1.12
CA ASP A 40 4.20 -12.81 2.46
C ASP A 40 5.59 -12.16 2.48
N ASP A 41 6.16 -11.99 3.67
CA ASP A 41 7.46 -11.32 3.84
C ASP A 41 8.57 -11.95 2.99
N GLU A 42 8.58 -13.28 2.87
CA GLU A 42 9.54 -14.03 2.04
C GLU A 42 9.37 -13.70 0.56
N ARG A 43 8.12 -13.76 0.07
CA ARG A 43 7.82 -13.43 -1.34
C ARG A 43 8.10 -11.96 -1.65
N ILE A 44 7.88 -11.04 -0.71
CA ILE A 44 8.25 -9.63 -0.87
C ILE A 44 9.76 -9.50 -1.02
N SER A 45 10.54 -10.12 -0.12
CA SER A 45 12.00 -10.03 -0.17
C SER A 45 12.55 -10.58 -1.49
N ALA A 46 12.04 -11.73 -1.95
CA ALA A 46 12.40 -12.31 -3.25
C ALA A 46 12.03 -11.39 -4.43
N PHE A 47 10.82 -10.81 -4.40
CA PHE A 47 10.36 -9.86 -5.43
C PHE A 47 11.25 -8.61 -5.49
N LEU A 48 11.57 -8.00 -4.34
CA LEU A 48 12.41 -6.80 -4.29
C LEU A 48 13.83 -7.11 -4.79
N GLN A 49 14.39 -8.25 -4.36
CA GLN A 49 15.71 -8.70 -4.82
C GLN A 49 15.75 -8.87 -6.34
N GLN A 50 14.72 -9.49 -6.92
CA GLN A 50 14.64 -9.79 -8.35
C GLN A 50 14.40 -8.53 -9.20
N GLU A 51 13.46 -7.68 -8.80
CA GLU A 51 12.98 -6.59 -9.65
C GLU A 51 13.71 -5.26 -9.46
N TYR A 52 14.39 -5.08 -8.31
CA TYR A 52 15.07 -3.85 -7.91
C TYR A 52 16.52 -4.06 -7.44
N GLY A 53 16.93 -5.30 -7.16
CA GLY A 53 18.28 -5.62 -6.72
C GLY A 53 18.49 -5.61 -5.19
N PRO A 54 19.73 -5.90 -4.75
CA PRO A 54 20.03 -6.14 -3.34
C PRO A 54 19.84 -4.92 -2.44
N GLU A 55 20.07 -3.70 -2.92
CA GLU A 55 19.96 -2.48 -2.10
C GLU A 55 18.53 -2.21 -1.66
N MET A 56 17.55 -2.36 -2.58
CA MET A 56 16.13 -2.20 -2.27
C MET A 56 15.65 -3.26 -1.27
N ASN A 57 16.09 -4.51 -1.46
CA ASN A 57 15.79 -5.59 -0.54
C ASN A 57 16.42 -5.35 0.85
N ALA A 58 17.66 -4.86 0.90
CA ALA A 58 18.31 -4.51 2.15
C ALA A 58 17.57 -3.39 2.90
N ALA A 59 17.10 -2.34 2.19
CA ALA A 59 16.27 -1.29 2.79
C ALA A 59 14.97 -1.87 3.38
N TYR A 60 14.30 -2.77 2.66
CA TYR A 60 13.12 -3.47 3.17
C TYR A 60 13.42 -4.32 4.42
N GLN A 61 14.54 -5.05 4.41
CA GLN A 61 14.94 -5.91 5.53
C GLN A 61 15.30 -5.13 6.80
N ARG A 62 15.71 -3.86 6.68
CA ARG A 62 15.94 -2.96 7.81
C ARG A 62 14.66 -2.55 8.53
N LEU A 63 13.49 -2.62 7.89
CA LEU A 63 12.22 -2.28 8.51
C LEU A 63 11.82 -3.32 9.57
N ASN A 64 11.52 -2.84 10.77
CA ASN A 64 11.21 -3.66 11.96
C ASN A 64 9.70 -3.77 12.24
N ILE A 65 8.92 -2.84 11.70
CA ILE A 65 7.47 -2.77 11.89
C ILE A 65 6.77 -3.24 10.61
N GLY A 66 5.89 -4.24 10.73
CA GLY A 66 5.20 -4.84 9.58
C GLY A 66 4.35 -3.87 8.77
N ALA A 67 3.76 -2.85 9.41
CA ALA A 67 3.05 -1.79 8.68
C ALA A 67 4.01 -0.99 7.78
N ALA A 68 5.20 -0.65 8.27
CA ALA A 68 6.20 0.06 7.49
C ALA A 68 6.70 -0.77 6.29
N LYS A 69 6.86 -2.09 6.50
CA LYS A 69 7.15 -3.05 5.42
C LYS A 69 6.06 -3.05 4.34
N ALA A 70 4.79 -3.12 4.74
CA ALA A 70 3.65 -3.13 3.82
C ALA A 70 3.51 -1.80 3.06
N ASP A 71 3.75 -0.68 3.72
CA ASP A 71 3.79 0.65 3.10
C ASP A 71 4.88 0.71 2.01
N PHE A 72 6.11 0.26 2.30
CA PHE A 72 7.18 0.27 1.31
C PHE A 72 6.89 -0.67 0.13
N PHE A 73 6.41 -1.87 0.44
CA PHE A 73 6.07 -2.88 -0.57
C PHE A 73 4.96 -2.41 -1.52
N ARG A 74 3.89 -1.75 -1.03
CA ARG A 74 2.78 -1.34 -1.90
C ARG A 74 3.21 -0.33 -2.97
N TYR A 75 4.16 0.55 -2.66
CA TYR A 75 4.72 1.46 -3.66
C TYR A 75 5.58 0.69 -4.66
N ALA A 76 6.46 -0.18 -4.19
CA ALA A 76 7.36 -0.95 -5.04
C ALA A 76 6.61 -1.91 -5.99
N VAL A 77 5.59 -2.62 -5.50
CA VAL A 77 4.84 -3.56 -6.35
C VAL A 77 4.03 -2.82 -7.42
N LEU A 78 3.39 -1.70 -7.05
CA LEU A 78 2.59 -0.93 -7.99
C LEU A 78 3.44 -0.13 -8.97
N TYR A 79 4.60 0.40 -8.57
CA TYR A 79 5.51 1.05 -9.51
C TYR A 79 5.98 0.05 -10.58
N LYS A 80 6.32 -1.19 -10.18
CA LYS A 80 6.81 -2.19 -11.13
C LYS A 80 5.70 -2.82 -11.99
N LYS A 81 4.59 -3.21 -11.36
CA LYS A 81 3.55 -4.06 -11.98
C LYS A 81 2.24 -3.33 -12.27
N GLY A 82 2.05 -2.13 -11.71
CA GLY A 82 0.76 -1.47 -11.68
C GLY A 82 -0.33 -2.30 -10.98
N GLY A 83 -1.56 -1.86 -11.18
CA GLY A 83 -2.79 -2.49 -10.70
C GLY A 83 -3.31 -1.86 -9.44
N ILE A 84 -3.85 -2.70 -8.56
CA ILE A 84 -4.54 -2.29 -7.35
C ILE A 84 -3.86 -2.93 -6.16
N TYR A 85 -3.49 -2.14 -5.17
CA TYR A 85 -3.11 -2.64 -3.86
C TYR A 85 -4.24 -2.36 -2.87
N LEU A 86 -4.54 -3.31 -1.97
CA LEU A 86 -5.38 -3.08 -0.79
C LEU A 86 -4.73 -3.68 0.46
N ASP A 87 -4.88 -3.01 1.59
CA ASP A 87 -4.56 -3.59 2.90
C ASP A 87 -5.36 -4.88 3.12
N ILE A 88 -4.76 -5.84 3.84
CA ILE A 88 -5.34 -7.18 4.02
C ILE A 88 -6.68 -7.17 4.75
N ASP A 89 -6.94 -6.14 5.55
CA ASP A 89 -8.20 -5.94 6.27
C ASP A 89 -9.23 -5.13 5.47
N SER A 90 -8.91 -4.72 4.24
CA SER A 90 -9.78 -3.93 3.37
C SER A 90 -10.45 -4.79 2.30
N GLY A 91 -11.45 -4.24 1.62
CA GLY A 91 -12.21 -4.96 0.60
C GLY A 91 -12.80 -4.08 -0.48
N ILE A 92 -13.39 -4.71 -1.49
CA ILE A 92 -14.01 -4.05 -2.65
C ILE A 92 -15.53 -4.30 -2.61
N ASN A 93 -16.31 -3.22 -2.57
CA ASN A 93 -17.77 -3.29 -2.49
C ASN A 93 -18.44 -3.36 -3.86
N SER A 94 -17.80 -2.83 -4.90
CA SER A 94 -18.32 -2.75 -6.28
C SER A 94 -17.50 -3.61 -7.25
N ARG A 95 -17.88 -3.63 -8.53
CA ARG A 95 -16.98 -4.13 -9.58
C ARG A 95 -15.95 -3.03 -9.84
N LEU A 96 -14.67 -3.39 -9.94
CA LEU A 96 -13.59 -2.43 -10.19
C LEU A 96 -13.80 -1.69 -11.52
N ASP A 97 -14.23 -2.40 -12.56
CA ASP A 97 -14.57 -1.83 -13.87
C ASP A 97 -15.73 -0.81 -13.84
N ASN A 98 -16.47 -0.69 -12.73
CA ASN A 98 -17.51 0.35 -12.61
C ASN A 98 -16.92 1.73 -12.33
N PHE A 99 -15.67 1.81 -11.87
CA PHE A 99 -15.04 3.07 -11.48
C PHE A 99 -13.57 3.19 -11.87
N ILE A 100 -12.97 2.15 -12.47
CA ILE A 100 -11.65 2.22 -13.11
C ILE A 100 -11.88 2.23 -14.62
N HIS A 101 -11.52 3.32 -15.27
CA HIS A 101 -11.67 3.53 -16.70
C HIS A 101 -10.37 3.22 -17.45
N ASP A 102 -10.48 3.02 -18.77
CA ASP A 102 -9.34 2.58 -19.59
C ASP A 102 -8.19 3.58 -19.68
N ASP A 103 -8.51 4.87 -19.54
CA ASP A 103 -7.64 6.03 -19.62
C ASP A 103 -7.08 6.50 -18.26
N ASP A 104 -7.54 5.90 -17.16
CA ASP A 104 -7.01 6.18 -15.83
C ASP A 104 -5.55 5.70 -15.74
N ALA A 105 -4.63 6.61 -15.40
CA ALA A 105 -3.24 6.28 -15.08
C ALA A 105 -3.00 6.12 -13.57
N ALA A 106 -3.80 6.81 -12.75
CA ALA A 106 -3.84 6.67 -11.30
C ALA A 106 -5.20 7.11 -10.76
N ILE A 107 -5.69 6.44 -9.72
CA ILE A 107 -6.86 6.88 -8.96
C ILE A 107 -6.43 6.98 -7.49
N ILE A 108 -6.51 8.19 -6.95
CA ILE A 108 -6.19 8.49 -5.56
C ILE A 108 -7.41 9.06 -4.84
N THR A 109 -7.38 9.05 -3.51
CA THR A 109 -8.45 9.61 -2.67
C THR A 109 -7.83 10.30 -1.47
N LYS A 110 -8.57 11.23 -0.86
CA LYS A 110 -8.22 11.75 0.46
C LYS A 110 -8.76 10.81 1.55
N GLU A 111 -8.10 10.81 2.71
CA GLU A 111 -8.67 10.25 3.93
C GLU A 111 -9.78 11.19 4.48
N GLY A 112 -10.63 10.69 5.37
CA GLY A 112 -11.76 11.44 5.93
C GLY A 112 -11.43 12.80 6.55
N ASP A 113 -10.19 13.00 7.00
CA ASP A 113 -9.62 14.32 7.34
C ASP A 113 -8.63 14.72 6.21
N PRO A 114 -8.88 15.81 5.45
CA PRO A 114 -8.29 16.07 4.13
C PRO A 114 -6.78 16.41 4.13
N VAL A 115 -6.07 16.15 5.22
CA VAL A 115 -4.62 16.41 5.31
C VAL A 115 -3.82 15.43 4.45
N PHE A 116 -4.25 14.16 4.38
CA PHE A 116 -3.48 13.08 3.76
C PHE A 116 -4.24 12.40 2.63
N TYR A 117 -3.49 11.94 1.62
CA TYR A 117 -3.99 10.98 0.64
C TYR A 117 -3.98 9.59 1.27
N ALA A 118 -5.06 8.85 1.03
CA ALA A 118 -5.18 7.50 1.54
C ALA A 118 -4.20 6.57 0.83
N GLN A 119 -3.63 5.66 1.60
CA GLN A 119 -2.72 4.63 1.08
C GLN A 119 -3.05 3.21 1.54
N TRP A 120 -4.15 3.04 2.26
CA TRP A 120 -4.70 1.71 2.59
C TRP A 120 -5.21 0.97 1.34
N ALA A 121 -5.50 1.71 0.26
CA ALA A 121 -5.68 1.20 -1.09
C ALA A 121 -5.06 2.18 -2.09
N LEU A 122 -4.49 1.66 -3.17
CA LEU A 122 -3.77 2.43 -4.20
C LEU A 122 -4.09 1.82 -5.57
N ILE A 123 -4.32 2.65 -6.58
CA ILE A 123 -4.66 2.22 -7.95
C ILE A 123 -3.79 2.99 -8.94
N PHE A 124 -2.88 2.29 -9.62
CA PHE A 124 -1.85 2.92 -10.45
C PHE A 124 -1.50 2.09 -11.67
N SER A 125 -1.17 2.78 -12.77
CA SER A 125 -0.39 2.21 -13.87
C SER A 125 1.06 1.98 -13.40
N ALA A 126 1.77 1.08 -14.10
CA ALA A 126 3.19 0.87 -13.83
C ALA A 126 4.01 2.12 -14.21
N GLY A 127 5.06 2.41 -13.46
CA GLY A 127 5.96 3.54 -13.71
C GLY A 127 5.40 4.91 -13.30
N HIS A 128 4.30 4.98 -12.54
CA HIS A 128 3.67 6.26 -12.23
C HIS A 128 4.58 7.18 -11.36
N PRO A 129 4.75 8.47 -11.70
CA PRO A 129 5.68 9.39 -11.02
C PRO A 129 5.45 9.52 -9.51
N PHE A 130 4.19 9.49 -9.06
CA PHE A 130 3.87 9.55 -7.63
C PHE A 130 4.50 8.41 -6.83
N LEU A 131 4.53 7.20 -7.40
CA LEU A 131 5.10 6.04 -6.73
C LEU A 131 6.62 6.06 -6.79
N GLU A 132 7.21 6.55 -7.89
CA GLU A 132 8.65 6.78 -8.00
C GLU A 132 9.13 7.72 -6.91
N LYS A 133 8.51 8.91 -6.79
CA LYS A 133 8.84 9.89 -5.76
C LYS A 133 8.58 9.33 -4.35
N ALA A 134 7.54 8.53 -4.14
CA ALA A 134 7.29 7.88 -2.85
C ALA A 134 8.42 6.91 -2.49
N ILE A 135 8.86 6.07 -3.42
CA ILE A 135 9.97 5.14 -3.23
C ILE A 135 11.27 5.90 -2.92
N GLU A 136 11.59 6.94 -3.69
CA GLU A 136 12.76 7.80 -3.49
C GLU A 136 12.80 8.37 -2.06
N LEU A 137 11.70 9.01 -1.63
CA LEU A 137 11.60 9.64 -0.32
C LEU A 137 11.64 8.62 0.82
N VAL A 138 11.06 7.43 0.64
CA VAL A 138 11.12 6.35 1.63
C VAL A 138 12.53 5.79 1.75
N LEU A 139 13.24 5.59 0.64
CA LEU A 139 14.64 5.15 0.65
C LEU A 139 15.53 6.18 1.36
N ASP A 140 15.36 7.47 1.07
CA ASP A 140 16.07 8.54 1.78
C ASP A 140 15.77 8.53 3.28
N ASN A 141 14.51 8.36 3.69
CA ASN A 141 14.13 8.24 5.09
C ASN A 141 14.81 7.05 5.78
N ILE A 142 14.85 5.88 5.13
CA ILE A 142 15.47 4.65 5.65
C ILE A 142 17.00 4.79 5.73
N ASN A 143 17.63 5.34 4.69
CA ASN A 143 19.08 5.51 4.61
C ASN A 143 19.61 6.44 5.69
N HIS A 144 18.88 7.53 5.97
CA HIS A 144 19.27 8.52 6.98
C HIS A 144 18.57 8.32 8.33
N ASN A 145 17.76 7.26 8.49
CA ASN A 145 16.96 6.98 9.68
C ASN A 145 16.20 8.22 10.21
N ARG A 146 15.55 8.97 9.32
CA ARG A 146 14.99 10.30 9.65
C ARG A 146 13.89 10.28 10.70
N TYR A 147 13.14 9.17 10.79
CA TYR A 147 11.92 9.05 11.58
C TYR A 147 11.90 7.77 12.43
N PRO A 148 12.85 7.60 13.38
CA PRO A 148 13.10 6.32 14.03
C PRO A 148 11.92 5.77 14.85
N HIS A 149 10.94 6.60 15.22
CA HIS A 149 9.74 6.20 15.98
C HIS A 149 8.42 6.65 15.34
N ASP A 150 8.44 7.00 14.06
CA ASP A 150 7.27 7.50 13.35
C ASP A 150 7.09 6.78 12.00
N VAL A 151 6.27 5.73 12.00
CA VAL A 151 5.94 4.97 10.77
C VAL A 151 5.24 5.86 9.75
N HIS A 152 4.42 6.81 10.20
CA HIS A 152 3.61 7.65 9.33
C HIS A 152 4.47 8.56 8.45
N GLN A 153 5.59 9.07 9.00
CA GLN A 153 6.59 9.84 8.28
C GLN A 153 7.66 8.97 7.61
N MET A 154 8.06 7.85 8.19
CA MET A 154 9.09 6.97 7.61
C MET A 154 8.64 6.37 6.27
N THR A 155 7.47 5.73 6.25
CA THR A 155 6.95 4.98 5.09
C THR A 155 5.48 5.26 4.81
N GLY A 156 4.75 5.88 5.73
CA GLY A 156 3.30 5.94 5.71
C GLY A 156 2.67 7.13 4.97
N PRO A 157 1.44 7.54 5.35
CA PRO A 157 0.66 8.52 4.60
C PRO A 157 1.29 9.93 4.53
N THR A 158 2.15 10.33 5.48
CA THR A 158 2.81 11.65 5.39
C THR A 158 3.78 11.67 4.21
N VAL A 159 4.67 10.68 4.10
CA VAL A 159 5.66 10.66 3.02
C VAL A 159 4.99 10.42 1.67
N TYR A 160 3.94 9.59 1.61
CA TYR A 160 3.13 9.42 0.40
C TYR A 160 2.46 10.73 -0.04
N THR A 161 1.86 11.46 0.90
CA THR A 161 1.21 12.74 0.61
C THR A 161 2.23 13.78 0.14
N ARG A 162 3.42 13.80 0.77
CA ARG A 162 4.54 14.62 0.33
C ARG A 162 4.95 14.27 -1.11
N ALA A 163 5.09 12.98 -1.41
CA ALA A 163 5.46 12.51 -2.75
C ALA A 163 4.49 12.99 -3.84
N ILE A 164 3.18 12.88 -3.60
CA ILE A 164 2.16 13.38 -4.54
C ILE A 164 2.29 14.89 -4.73
N LYS A 165 2.38 15.65 -3.62
CA LYS A 165 2.46 17.12 -3.67
C LYS A 165 3.72 17.60 -4.39
N GLU A 166 4.88 17.00 -4.13
CA GLU A 166 6.13 17.33 -4.80
C GLU A 166 6.09 16.95 -6.28
N SER A 167 5.54 15.78 -6.62
CA SER A 167 5.38 15.35 -8.02
C SER A 167 4.47 16.32 -8.80
N LEU A 168 3.36 16.76 -8.20
CA LEU A 168 2.45 17.72 -8.82
C LEU A 168 3.04 19.13 -8.92
N ALA A 169 3.91 19.52 -7.98
CA ALA A 169 4.62 20.79 -8.06
C ALA A 169 5.65 20.80 -9.20
N GLN A 170 6.27 19.65 -9.50
CA GLN A 170 7.25 19.50 -10.58
C GLN A 170 6.59 19.25 -11.94
N HIS A 171 5.52 18.44 -11.96
CA HIS A 171 4.80 17.97 -13.14
C HIS A 171 3.28 18.13 -12.95
N PRO A 172 2.74 19.35 -13.02
CA PRO A 172 1.31 19.62 -12.83
C PRO A 172 0.39 18.87 -13.82
N GLU A 173 0.93 18.46 -14.96
CA GLU A 173 0.27 17.71 -16.03
C GLU A 173 0.15 16.20 -15.76
N THR A 174 0.70 15.68 -14.66
CA THR A 174 0.64 14.26 -14.31
C THR A 174 -0.81 13.76 -14.35
N ASN A 175 -1.08 12.70 -15.12
CA ASN A 175 -2.42 12.14 -15.25
C ASN A 175 -2.83 11.36 -13.99
N PHE A 176 -3.84 11.85 -13.27
CA PHE A 176 -4.48 11.12 -12.18
C PHE A 176 -5.92 11.59 -12.02
N ARG A 177 -6.74 10.74 -11.38
CA ARG A 177 -8.10 11.09 -10.98
C ARG A 177 -8.24 11.05 -9.46
N LEU A 178 -8.84 12.10 -8.90
CA LEU A 178 -9.23 12.12 -7.49
C LEU A 178 -10.65 11.54 -7.36
N LEU A 179 -10.80 10.45 -6.62
CA LEU A 179 -12.09 9.81 -6.36
C LEU A 179 -12.55 10.05 -4.93
N GLY A 180 -13.12 11.24 -4.72
CA GLY A 180 -13.78 11.64 -3.48
C GLY A 180 -12.98 11.36 -2.21
N THR A 181 -13.71 10.89 -1.17
CA THR A 181 -13.15 10.48 0.12
C THR A 181 -13.31 8.98 0.28
N ASP A 182 -12.24 8.29 0.66
CA ASP A 182 -12.18 6.82 0.74
C ASP A 182 -12.80 6.09 -0.48
N TYR A 183 -12.51 6.58 -1.69
CA TYR A 183 -12.99 6.01 -2.97
C TYR A 183 -14.52 5.97 -3.10
N ASP A 184 -15.25 6.94 -2.53
CA ASP A 184 -16.72 7.06 -2.59
C ASP A 184 -17.47 5.78 -2.20
N GLY A 185 -16.89 4.99 -1.29
CA GLY A 185 -17.45 3.73 -0.81
C GLY A 185 -17.34 2.55 -1.79
N HIS A 186 -16.73 2.73 -2.97
CA HIS A 186 -16.41 1.64 -3.88
C HIS A 186 -15.46 0.62 -3.25
N LEU A 187 -14.51 1.14 -2.46
CA LEU A 187 -13.62 0.37 -1.60
C LEU A 187 -14.04 0.53 -0.13
N LYS A 188 -13.64 -0.43 0.70
CA LYS A 188 -13.97 -0.44 2.13
C LYS A 188 -12.71 -0.56 2.98
N VAL A 189 -12.45 0.48 3.76
CA VAL A 189 -11.50 0.45 4.87
C VAL A 189 -12.01 -0.53 5.92
N LYS A 190 -11.20 -1.54 6.27
CA LYS A 190 -11.37 -2.38 7.47
C LYS A 190 -12.72 -3.10 7.58
N TYR A 191 -12.73 -4.41 7.38
CA TYR A 191 -13.89 -5.21 7.75
C TYR A 191 -14.05 -5.32 9.29
N LYS A 192 -15.30 -5.55 9.72
CA LYS A 192 -15.68 -5.62 11.14
C LYS A 192 -14.85 -6.71 11.83
N LEU A 193 -14.23 -6.37 12.97
CA LEU A 193 -13.33 -7.24 13.75
C LEU A 193 -11.98 -7.61 13.09
N GLY A 194 -11.59 -6.98 11.97
CA GLY A 194 -10.31 -7.29 11.31
C GLY A 194 -9.10 -7.22 12.24
N LYS A 195 -9.03 -6.17 13.07
CA LYS A 195 -7.95 -6.03 14.06
C LYS A 195 -7.89 -7.17 15.08
N PHE A 196 -9.03 -7.71 15.50
CA PHE A 196 -9.10 -8.78 16.49
C PHE A 196 -8.55 -10.09 15.93
N PHE A 197 -8.81 -10.37 14.65
CA PHE A 197 -8.37 -11.61 14.02
C PHE A 197 -6.94 -11.54 13.46
N LEU A 198 -6.45 -10.35 13.12
CA LEU A 198 -5.13 -10.17 12.49
C LEU A 198 -4.01 -9.90 13.49
N TYR A 199 -4.34 -9.38 14.68
CA TYR A 199 -3.36 -9.07 15.73
C TYR A 199 -3.67 -9.88 16.98
N GLU A 200 -2.69 -10.64 17.45
CA GLU A 200 -2.80 -11.44 18.68
C GLU A 200 -2.88 -10.54 19.92
N LYS A 201 -2.12 -9.43 19.92
CA LYS A 201 -2.12 -8.45 21.02
C LYS A 201 -2.33 -7.04 20.49
N LYS A 202 -2.98 -6.17 21.28
CA LYS A 202 -3.14 -4.74 20.96
C LYS A 202 -1.78 -4.04 20.76
N ALA A 203 -0.75 -4.48 21.47
CA ALA A 203 0.62 -3.97 21.37
C ALA A 203 1.25 -4.25 19.98
N ASP A 204 0.77 -5.26 19.25
CA ASP A 204 1.30 -5.61 17.92
C ASP A 204 0.82 -4.65 16.83
N HIS A 205 -0.21 -3.85 17.12
CA HIS A 205 -0.66 -2.80 16.22
C HIS A 205 0.40 -1.71 16.15
N TRP A 206 0.75 -1.28 14.93
CA TRP A 206 1.90 -0.40 14.69
C TRP A 206 1.89 0.90 15.52
N LYS A 207 0.72 1.52 15.73
CA LYS A 207 0.59 2.73 16.57
C LYS A 207 1.10 2.54 18.01
N GLN A 208 1.04 1.32 18.53
CA GLN A 208 1.59 0.99 19.85
C GLN A 208 3.03 0.50 19.73
N LYS A 209 3.30 -0.38 18.74
CA LYS A 209 4.63 -0.95 18.52
C LYS A 209 5.71 0.11 18.30
N GLN A 210 5.43 1.19 17.57
CA GLN A 210 6.41 2.25 17.29
C GLN A 210 6.88 3.01 18.54
N LEU A 211 6.10 2.97 19.64
CA LEU A 211 6.45 3.64 20.90
C LEU A 211 7.57 2.92 21.66
N THR A 212 7.74 1.61 21.42
CA THR A 212 8.70 0.76 22.14
C THR A 212 9.71 0.10 21.20
N THR A 213 9.45 0.11 19.90
CA THR A 213 10.28 -0.52 18.86
C THR A 213 10.60 0.52 17.80
N PRO A 214 11.88 0.79 17.49
CA PRO A 214 12.23 1.69 16.39
C PRO A 214 11.72 1.12 15.05
N VAL A 215 11.42 2.01 14.10
CA VAL A 215 10.94 1.63 12.76
C VAL A 215 11.99 0.83 12.00
N LEU A 216 13.27 1.16 12.20
CA LEU A 216 14.40 0.40 11.68
C LEU A 216 14.97 -0.54 12.76
N LYS A 217 15.51 -1.67 12.32
CA LYS A 217 16.31 -2.54 13.18
C LYS A 217 17.59 -1.80 13.61
N PRO A 218 18.03 -1.96 14.88
CA PRO A 218 19.31 -1.41 15.34
C PRO A 218 20.50 -2.02 14.62
#